data_AF-A0A3C1YIP8-F1
#
_entry.id   AF-A0A3C1YIP8-F1
#
_cell.length_a   1.000
_cell.length_b   1.000
_cell.length_c   1.000
_cell.angle_alpha   90.00
_cell.angle_beta   90.00
_cell.angle_gamma   90.00
#
_symmetry.space_group_name_H-M   'P 1'
#
loop_
_entity.id
_entity.type
_entity.pdbx_description
1 polymer ?
#
loop_
_entity_poly.entity_id
_entity_poly.type
_entity_poly.pdbx_seq_one_letter_code
_entity_poly.pdbx_strand_id
1 'polypeptide(L)'
;MERKLVVSSSPHLKSPEDIQSIMVDVLVALFPAALMAVFLFGYRALLTMVIAMLVAMITEAIILRKRNIFGDGSAAVTGLLLAMTLPPAPPWWVVAVGAAVAIAIGKHVYGGMGNNIFNPALVGRAVLAVSWASHVAGDVWLKPAPFNFAADMVTEATPLVTKAASLTDLFIGTVSGSLGETSALALLLGGAWLYY
;
A
#
# COMPACT_ATOMS: atom_id res chain seq x y z
N MET A 1 4.82 -26.63 57.12
CA MET A 1 4.88 -25.64 56.02
C MET A 1 4.22 -26.25 54.81
N GLU A 2 2.97 -25.90 54.52
CA GLU A 2 2.27 -26.36 53.32
C GLU A 2 2.89 -25.67 52.09
N ARG A 3 3.44 -26.47 51.16
CA ARG A 3 3.95 -25.95 49.89
C ARG A 3 2.76 -25.57 49.01
N LYS A 4 2.55 -24.27 48.82
CA LYS A 4 1.58 -23.72 47.87
C LYS A 4 2.07 -24.04 46.45
N LEU A 5 1.50 -25.07 45.83
CA LEU A 5 1.80 -25.45 44.45
C LEU A 5 1.07 -24.49 43.51
N VAL A 6 1.83 -23.70 42.74
CA VAL A 6 1.28 -22.79 41.74
C VAL A 6 1.10 -23.57 40.44
N VAL A 7 -0.16 -23.84 40.07
CA VAL A 7 -0.50 -24.37 38.75
C VAL A 7 -0.51 -23.19 37.78
N SER A 8 0.63 -22.91 37.16
CA SER A 8 0.71 -21.98 36.03
C SER A 8 0.71 -22.77 34.72
N SER A 9 0.01 -22.27 33.71
CA SER A 9 0.12 -22.77 32.34
C SER A 9 1.59 -22.80 31.88
N SER A 10 1.96 -23.79 31.06
CA SER A 10 3.31 -23.95 30.52
C SER A 10 3.81 -22.63 29.92
N PRO A 11 5.08 -22.24 30.16
CA PRO A 11 5.63 -21.01 29.62
C PRO A 11 5.67 -21.16 28.09
N HIS A 12 4.75 -20.50 27.41
CA HIS A 12 4.85 -20.33 25.98
C HIS A 12 6.02 -19.36 25.77
N LEU A 13 7.11 -19.84 25.18
CA LEU A 13 8.23 -19.02 24.75
C LEU A 13 7.67 -17.89 23.88
N LYS A 14 7.60 -16.67 24.44
CA LYS A 14 7.21 -15.51 23.66
C LYS A 14 8.34 -15.26 22.68
N SER A 15 8.07 -15.38 21.38
CA SER A 15 8.93 -14.78 20.38
C SER A 15 9.00 -13.27 20.64
N PRO A 16 10.15 -12.62 20.44
CA PRO A 16 10.25 -11.16 20.54
C PRO A 16 9.46 -10.43 19.43
N GLU A 17 9.02 -11.17 18.41
CA GLU A 17 8.25 -10.64 17.28
C GLU A 17 6.79 -10.44 17.65
N ASP A 18 6.34 -9.18 17.51
CA ASP A 18 4.94 -8.79 17.56
C ASP A 18 4.47 -8.35 16.17
N ILE A 19 3.16 -8.47 15.94
CA ILE A 19 2.49 -8.12 14.68
C ILE A 19 2.84 -6.69 14.26
N GLN A 20 2.84 -5.76 15.21
CA GLN A 20 3.15 -4.37 14.92
C GLN A 20 4.59 -4.19 14.40
N SER A 21 5.55 -4.96 14.91
CA SER A 21 6.93 -4.93 14.43
C SER A 21 7.00 -5.37 12.97
N ILE A 22 6.35 -6.50 12.67
CA ILE A 22 6.31 -7.05 11.30
C ILE A 22 5.66 -6.05 10.32
N MET A 23 4.57 -5.38 10.73
CA MET A 23 3.90 -4.39 9.87
C MET A 23 4.77 -3.14 9.66
N VAL A 24 5.56 -2.73 10.65
CA VAL A 24 6.54 -1.65 10.49
C VAL A 24 7.65 -2.07 9.53
N ASP A 25 8.15 -3.30 9.62
CA ASP A 25 9.17 -3.82 8.70
C ASP A 25 8.67 -3.83 7.25
N VAL A 26 7.39 -4.17 7.03
CA VAL A 26 6.77 -4.06 5.70
C VAL A 26 6.68 -2.61 5.21
N LEU A 27 6.35 -1.65 6.08
CA LEU A 27 6.35 -0.23 5.70
C LEU A 27 7.76 0.26 5.34
N VAL A 28 8.77 -0.16 6.10
CA VAL A 28 10.18 0.15 5.82
C VAL A 28 10.62 -0.47 4.50
N ALA A 29 10.23 -1.71 4.22
CA ALA A 29 10.52 -2.37 2.95
C ALA A 29 9.86 -1.66 1.75
N LEU A 30 8.67 -1.09 1.92
CA LEU A 30 7.98 -0.33 0.88
C LEU A 30 8.54 1.09 0.70
N PHE A 31 9.33 1.59 1.65
CA PHE A 31 9.82 2.96 1.65
C PHE A 31 10.65 3.34 0.40
N PRO A 32 11.60 2.52 -0.10
CA PRO A 32 12.35 2.84 -1.31
C PRO A 32 11.45 2.99 -2.55
N ALA A 33 10.46 2.11 -2.70
CA ALA A 33 9.50 2.16 -3.79
C ALA A 33 8.59 3.41 -3.68
N ALA A 34 8.08 3.69 -2.49
CA ALA A 34 7.29 4.90 -2.22
C ALA A 34 8.08 6.18 -2.51
N LEU A 35 9.36 6.23 -2.10
CA LEU A 35 10.24 7.36 -2.35
C LEU A 35 10.49 7.55 -3.84
N MET A 36 10.74 6.46 -4.57
CA MET A 36 10.91 6.51 -6.01
C MET A 36 9.63 7.01 -6.72
N ALA A 37 8.46 6.59 -6.26
CA ALA A 37 7.19 7.06 -6.78
C ALA A 37 7.00 8.58 -6.58
N VAL A 38 7.37 9.11 -5.40
CA VAL A 38 7.36 10.57 -5.13
C VAL A 38 8.40 11.30 -5.97
N PHE A 39 9.56 10.71 -6.18
CA PHE A 39 10.62 11.30 -7.00
C PHE A 39 10.21 11.46 -8.48
N LEU A 40 9.48 10.48 -9.02
CA LEU A 40 9.05 10.46 -10.41
C LEU A 40 7.78 11.28 -10.68
N PHE A 41 6.83 11.28 -9.75
CA PHE A 41 5.49 11.87 -9.93
C PHE A 41 5.17 13.01 -8.96
N GLY A 42 6.13 13.39 -8.12
CA GLY A 42 6.05 14.54 -7.22
C GLY A 42 5.03 14.39 -6.09
N TYR A 43 4.50 15.52 -5.64
CA TYR A 43 3.61 15.61 -4.47
C TYR A 43 2.29 14.85 -4.65
N ARG A 44 1.85 14.59 -5.88
CA ARG A 44 0.57 13.93 -6.19
C ARG A 44 0.58 12.45 -5.80
N ALA A 45 1.71 11.77 -6.05
CA ALA A 45 1.95 10.43 -5.55
C ALA A 45 1.90 10.39 -4.02
N LEU A 46 2.55 11.37 -3.37
CA LEU A 46 2.54 11.49 -1.92
C LEU A 46 1.12 11.67 -1.37
N LEU A 47 0.32 12.56 -1.97
CA LEU A 47 -1.07 12.76 -1.58
C LEU A 47 -1.90 11.48 -1.72
N THR A 48 -1.75 10.76 -2.84
CA THR A 48 -2.47 9.49 -3.07
C THR A 48 -2.12 8.46 -2.00
N MET A 49 -0.84 8.30 -1.66
CA MET A 49 -0.41 7.40 -0.58
C MET A 49 -0.94 7.83 0.78
N VAL A 50 -0.79 9.10 1.13
CA VAL A 50 -1.21 9.62 2.45
C VAL A 50 -2.71 9.50 2.63
N ILE A 51 -3.50 9.84 1.61
CA ILE A 51 -4.97 9.71 1.66
C ILE A 51 -5.36 8.25 1.86
N ALA A 52 -4.79 7.32 1.07
CA ALA A 52 -5.12 5.91 1.19
C ALA A 52 -4.79 5.35 2.57
N MET A 53 -3.59 5.64 3.10
CA MET A 53 -3.16 5.22 4.43
C MET A 53 -4.06 5.78 5.54
N LEU A 54 -4.33 7.10 5.51
CA LEU A 54 -5.15 7.75 6.52
C LEU A 54 -6.59 7.22 6.52
N VAL A 55 -7.21 7.11 5.34
CA VAL A 55 -8.58 6.61 5.24
C VAL A 55 -8.66 5.14 5.66
N ALA A 56 -7.67 4.31 5.31
CA ALA A 56 -7.62 2.93 5.76
C ALA A 56 -7.54 2.84 7.30
N MET A 57 -6.62 3.57 7.93
CA MET A 57 -6.45 3.62 9.38
C MET A 57 -7.71 4.14 10.10
N ILE A 58 -8.32 5.22 9.59
CA ILE A 58 -9.55 5.78 10.16
C ILE A 58 -10.71 4.79 10.03
N THR A 59 -10.86 4.15 8.88
CA THR A 59 -11.93 3.16 8.65
C THR A 59 -11.81 1.99 9.62
N GLU A 60 -10.60 1.47 9.82
CA GLU A 60 -10.36 0.41 10.80
C GLU A 60 -10.69 0.87 12.23
N ALA A 61 -10.22 2.06 12.61
CA ALA A 61 -10.49 2.61 13.94
C ALA A 61 -11.99 2.76 14.22
N ILE A 62 -12.77 3.20 13.22
CA ILE A 62 -14.23 3.32 13.30
C ILE A 62 -14.88 1.95 13.47
N ILE A 63 -14.53 0.96 12.64
CA ILE A 63 -15.12 -0.39 12.68
C ILE A 63 -14.82 -1.07 14.01
N LEU A 64 -13.57 -0.99 14.47
CA LEU A 64 -13.14 -1.58 15.74
C LEU A 64 -13.53 -0.75 16.96
N ARG A 65 -14.11 0.44 16.76
CA ARG A 65 -14.44 1.42 17.81
C ARG A 65 -13.25 1.72 18.73
N LYS A 66 -12.04 1.75 18.16
CA LYS A 66 -10.80 2.03 18.87
C LYS A 66 -10.46 3.51 18.76
N ARG A 67 -9.89 4.06 19.84
CA ARG A 67 -9.38 5.45 19.87
C ARG A 67 -8.02 5.60 19.20
N ASN A 68 -7.22 4.54 19.17
CA ASN A 68 -5.93 4.54 18.50
C ASN A 68 -6.13 4.22 17.00
N ILE A 69 -5.83 5.19 16.14
CA ILE A 69 -5.94 5.05 14.68
C ILE A 69 -4.82 4.21 14.07
N PHE A 70 -3.66 4.13 14.71
CA PHE A 70 -2.52 3.36 14.19
C PHE A 70 -2.72 1.86 14.35
N GLY A 71 -3.52 1.45 15.35
CA GLY A 71 -3.84 0.05 15.59
C GLY A 71 -2.60 -0.84 15.67
N ASP A 72 -2.58 -1.87 14.83
CA ASP A 72 -1.47 -2.82 14.64
C ASP A 72 -0.60 -2.50 13.40
N GLY A 73 -0.83 -1.36 12.75
CA GLY A 73 -0.10 -0.91 11.55
C GLY A 73 -0.57 -1.51 10.24
N SER A 74 -1.38 -2.58 10.25
CA SER A 74 -1.74 -3.29 9.02
C SER A 74 -2.74 -2.56 8.14
N ALA A 75 -3.58 -1.68 8.71
CA ALA A 75 -4.43 -0.79 7.91
C ALA A 75 -3.59 0.24 7.14
N ALA A 76 -2.52 0.76 7.74
CA ALA A 76 -1.58 1.65 7.06
C ALA A 76 -0.90 0.94 5.88
N VAL A 77 -0.40 -0.29 6.12
CA VAL A 77 0.18 -1.14 5.06
C VAL A 77 -0.82 -1.40 3.94
N THR A 78 -2.07 -1.75 4.28
CA THR A 78 -3.13 -2.01 3.30
C THR A 78 -3.43 -0.77 2.45
N GLY A 79 -3.55 0.40 3.09
CA GLY A 79 -3.77 1.66 2.39
C GLY A 79 -2.59 2.03 1.47
N LEU A 80 -1.35 1.86 1.95
CA LEU A 80 -0.16 2.10 1.15
C LEU A 80 -0.10 1.17 -0.06
N LEU A 81 -0.29 -0.13 0.14
CA LEU A 81 -0.32 -1.12 -0.95
C LEU A 81 -1.42 -0.82 -1.96
N LEU A 82 -2.61 -0.40 -1.50
CA LEU A 82 -3.66 0.04 -2.43
C LEU A 82 -3.17 1.23 -3.27
N ALA A 83 -2.63 2.28 -2.66
CA ALA A 83 -2.09 3.43 -3.38
C ALA A 83 -0.99 3.05 -4.36
N MET A 84 -0.12 2.09 -4.01
CA MET A 84 0.91 1.55 -4.90
C MET A 84 0.33 0.92 -6.17
N THR A 85 -0.90 0.39 -6.14
CA THR A 85 -1.57 -0.16 -7.32
C THR A 85 -2.39 0.85 -8.15
N LEU A 86 -2.44 2.11 -7.70
CA LEU A 86 -3.21 3.17 -8.34
C LEU A 86 -2.31 4.08 -9.20
N PRO A 87 -2.90 4.83 -10.16
CA PRO A 87 -2.17 5.85 -10.88
C PRO A 87 -1.66 6.95 -9.92
N PRO A 88 -0.72 7.80 -10.37
CA PRO A 88 -0.12 8.81 -9.48
C PRO A 88 -1.06 9.95 -9.05
N ALA A 89 -2.13 10.20 -9.80
CA ALA A 89 -3.03 11.34 -9.54
C ALA A 89 -4.53 11.06 -9.77
N PRO A 90 -5.10 9.97 -9.23
CA PRO A 90 -6.55 9.78 -9.22
C PRO A 90 -7.23 10.84 -8.36
N PRO A 91 -8.53 11.11 -8.56
CA PRO A 91 -9.30 11.95 -7.65
C PRO A 91 -9.25 11.41 -6.21
N TRP A 92 -9.02 12.29 -5.25
CA TRP A 92 -8.84 11.93 -3.83
C TRP A 92 -9.97 11.06 -3.26
N TRP A 93 -11.20 11.29 -3.71
CA TRP A 93 -12.38 10.56 -3.22
C TRP A 93 -12.40 9.10 -3.72
N VAL A 94 -11.87 8.83 -4.92
CA VAL A 94 -11.75 7.46 -5.47
C VAL A 94 -10.82 6.65 -4.58
N VAL A 95 -9.67 7.25 -4.21
CA VAL A 95 -8.68 6.66 -3.31
C VAL A 95 -9.30 6.38 -1.94
N ALA A 96 -10.03 7.36 -1.39
CA ALA A 96 -10.69 7.22 -0.09
C ALA A 96 -11.72 6.08 -0.09
N VAL A 97 -12.58 6.00 -1.12
CA VAL A 97 -13.56 4.91 -1.25
C VAL A 97 -12.87 3.57 -1.37
N GLY A 98 -11.83 3.45 -2.19
CA GLY A 98 -11.08 2.20 -2.33
C GLY A 98 -10.44 1.74 -1.03
N ALA A 99 -9.85 2.67 -0.27
CA ALA A 99 -9.22 2.38 1.02
C ALA A 99 -10.26 1.94 2.06
N ALA A 100 -11.40 2.61 2.11
CA ALA A 100 -12.51 2.23 2.99
C ALA A 100 -13.04 0.83 2.64
N VAL A 101 -13.22 0.53 1.36
CA VAL A 101 -13.65 -0.80 0.88
C VAL A 101 -12.62 -1.88 1.19
N ALA A 102 -11.33 -1.60 0.97
CA ALA A 102 -10.25 -2.53 1.28
C ALA A 102 -10.30 -2.96 2.76
N ILE A 103 -10.52 -2.01 3.66
CA ILE A 103 -10.58 -2.29 5.11
C ILE A 103 -11.92 -2.89 5.53
N ALA A 104 -13.03 -2.26 5.16
CA ALA A 104 -14.36 -2.71 5.59
C ALA A 104 -14.69 -4.09 5.01
N ILE A 105 -14.58 -4.24 3.69
CA ILE A 105 -14.98 -5.45 2.97
C ILE A 105 -13.80 -6.43 2.87
N GLY A 106 -12.63 -5.95 2.42
CA GLY A 106 -11.49 -6.82 2.19
C GLY A 106 -10.89 -7.41 3.46
N LYS A 107 -10.96 -6.69 4.59
CA LYS A 107 -10.36 -7.13 5.87
C LYS A 107 -11.40 -7.51 6.92
N HIS A 108 -12.34 -6.62 7.25
CA HIS A 108 -13.17 -6.80 8.45
C HIS A 108 -14.41 -7.68 8.27
N VAL A 109 -15.01 -7.74 7.07
CA VAL A 109 -16.14 -8.68 6.81
C VAL A 109 -15.75 -10.13 7.11
N TYR A 110 -14.48 -10.50 6.91
CA TYR A 110 -13.98 -11.84 7.16
C TYR A 110 -13.42 -12.04 8.59
N GLY A 111 -13.56 -11.06 9.49
CA GLY A 111 -13.10 -11.19 10.87
C GLY A 111 -11.72 -10.57 11.16
N GLY A 112 -11.19 -9.74 10.26
CA GLY A 112 -10.00 -8.93 10.52
C GLY A 112 -8.68 -9.56 10.10
N MET A 113 -7.60 -9.18 10.79
CA MET A 113 -6.25 -9.66 10.49
C MET A 113 -6.13 -11.17 10.69
N GLY A 114 -5.51 -11.87 9.74
CA GLY A 114 -5.29 -13.32 9.79
C GLY A 114 -6.46 -14.15 9.25
N ASN A 115 -7.63 -13.53 9.05
CA ASN A 115 -8.82 -14.17 8.51
C ASN A 115 -9.19 -13.66 7.10
N ASN A 116 -8.31 -12.88 6.48
CA ASN A 116 -8.52 -12.29 5.17
C ASN A 116 -8.26 -13.32 4.05
N ILE A 117 -9.34 -13.84 3.45
CA ILE A 117 -9.28 -14.81 2.34
C ILE A 117 -8.55 -14.23 1.12
N PHE A 118 -8.77 -12.95 0.85
CA PHE A 118 -8.15 -12.20 -0.23
C PHE A 118 -7.26 -11.10 0.31
N ASN A 119 -6.29 -10.66 -0.48
CA ASN A 119 -5.51 -9.47 -0.15
C ASN A 119 -6.45 -8.24 -0.07
N PRO A 120 -6.60 -7.58 1.09
CA PRO A 120 -7.57 -6.50 1.26
C PRO A 120 -7.32 -5.31 0.33
N ALA A 121 -6.06 -4.96 0.06
CA ALA A 121 -5.71 -3.87 -0.84
C ALA A 121 -6.17 -4.17 -2.27
N LEU A 122 -5.99 -5.41 -2.74
CA LEU A 122 -6.44 -5.83 -4.07
C LEU A 122 -7.96 -5.90 -4.18
N VAL A 123 -8.68 -6.22 -3.10
CA VAL A 123 -10.16 -6.12 -3.08
C VAL A 123 -10.59 -4.67 -3.32
N GLY A 124 -9.97 -3.70 -2.63
CA GLY A 124 -10.21 -2.28 -2.88
C GLY A 124 -9.92 -1.90 -4.33
N ARG A 125 -8.77 -2.32 -4.86
CA ARG A 125 -8.36 -2.07 -6.25
C ARG A 125 -9.34 -2.66 -7.28
N ALA A 126 -9.86 -3.86 -7.02
CA ALA A 126 -10.83 -4.52 -7.90
C ALA A 126 -12.16 -3.76 -7.93
N VAL A 127 -12.67 -3.33 -6.78
CA VAL A 127 -13.91 -2.54 -6.70
C VAL A 127 -13.75 -1.20 -7.43
N LEU A 128 -12.61 -0.54 -7.27
CA LEU A 128 -12.31 0.69 -8.01
C LEU A 128 -12.21 0.43 -9.52
N ALA A 129 -11.60 -0.67 -9.94
CA ALA A 129 -11.49 -1.04 -11.35
C ALA A 129 -12.85 -1.22 -12.02
N VAL A 130 -13.79 -1.86 -11.31
CA VAL A 130 -15.13 -2.14 -11.84
C VAL A 130 -16.02 -0.89 -11.81
N SER A 131 -15.91 -0.08 -10.75
CA SER A 131 -16.84 1.04 -10.52
C SER A 131 -16.37 2.34 -11.18
N TRP A 132 -15.06 2.57 -11.27
CA TRP A 132 -14.44 3.80 -11.75
C TRP A 132 -13.22 3.53 -12.64
N ALA A 133 -13.34 2.58 -13.57
CA ALA A 133 -12.28 2.21 -14.51
C ALA A 133 -11.57 3.42 -15.12
N SER A 134 -12.31 4.44 -15.54
CA SER A 134 -11.79 5.67 -16.16
C SER A 134 -10.81 6.47 -15.29
N HIS A 135 -10.79 6.25 -13.97
CA HIS A 135 -9.92 6.95 -13.03
C HIS A 135 -8.74 6.12 -12.56
N VAL A 136 -8.74 4.81 -12.81
CA VAL A 136 -7.74 3.85 -12.28
C VAL A 136 -7.13 2.93 -13.34
N ALA A 137 -7.60 3.01 -14.58
CA ALA A 137 -7.13 2.26 -15.74
C ALA A 137 -7.32 3.08 -17.03
N GLY A 138 -6.67 2.69 -18.13
CA GLY A 138 -6.71 3.43 -19.40
C GLY A 138 -5.68 4.56 -19.46
N ASP A 139 -6.06 5.74 -19.95
CA ASP A 139 -5.17 6.88 -20.22
C ASP A 139 -4.88 7.76 -18.98
N VAL A 140 -4.79 7.15 -17.80
CA VAL A 140 -4.63 7.84 -16.51
C VAL A 140 -3.18 7.89 -16.02
N TRP A 141 -2.26 7.30 -16.77
CA TRP A 141 -0.86 7.17 -16.39
C TRP A 141 -0.10 8.44 -16.79
N LEU A 142 0.54 9.05 -15.81
CA LEU A 142 1.36 10.24 -16.05
C LEU A 142 2.74 9.84 -16.55
N LYS A 143 3.30 10.65 -17.45
CA LYS A 143 4.70 10.55 -17.82
C LYS A 143 5.59 10.85 -16.60
N PRO A 144 6.57 9.99 -16.28
CA PRO A 144 7.54 10.28 -15.22
C PRO A 144 8.33 11.55 -15.55
N ALA A 145 8.39 12.48 -14.59
CA ALA A 145 9.12 13.73 -14.73
C ALA A 145 10.02 13.92 -13.50
N PRO A 146 11.20 13.27 -13.48
CA PRO A 146 12.14 13.36 -12.36
C PRO A 146 12.43 14.82 -12.00
N PHE A 147 12.39 15.14 -10.70
CA PHE A 147 12.61 16.50 -10.17
C PHE A 147 11.58 17.57 -10.57
N ASN A 148 10.55 17.24 -11.35
CA ASN A 148 9.56 18.21 -11.79
C ASN A 148 8.30 18.16 -10.94
N PHE A 149 8.36 18.80 -9.77
CA PHE A 149 7.26 18.87 -8.81
C PHE A 149 6.10 19.80 -9.24
N ALA A 150 6.28 20.53 -10.35
CA ALA A 150 5.36 21.56 -10.84
C ALA A 150 4.82 21.30 -12.27
N ALA A 151 5.21 20.19 -12.91
CA ALA A 151 4.98 19.97 -14.34
C ALA A 151 3.51 19.88 -14.76
N ASP A 152 3.24 20.38 -15.96
CA ASP A 152 1.99 20.22 -16.71
C ASP A 152 1.67 18.73 -16.92
N MET A 153 0.38 18.38 -16.85
CA MET A 153 -0.07 16.99 -16.95
C MET A 153 0.05 16.49 -18.39
N VAL A 154 1.02 15.61 -18.64
CA VAL A 154 1.08 14.83 -19.87
C VAL A 154 0.83 13.37 -19.53
N THR A 155 -0.32 12.87 -19.96
CA THR A 155 -0.65 11.45 -19.89
C THR A 155 0.11 10.71 -20.98
N GLU A 156 0.70 9.56 -20.63
CA GLU A 156 1.43 8.70 -21.56
C GLU A 156 0.96 7.27 -21.38
N ALA A 157 0.80 6.55 -22.49
CA ALA A 157 0.40 5.14 -22.45
C ALA A 157 1.47 4.29 -21.74
N THR A 158 1.03 3.27 -21.01
CA THR A 158 1.96 2.37 -20.32
C THR A 158 2.80 1.57 -21.33
N PRO A 159 4.01 1.14 -20.95
CA PRO A 159 4.89 0.31 -21.77
C PRO A 159 4.22 -0.94 -22.36
N LEU A 160 3.24 -1.51 -21.64
CA LEU A 160 2.51 -2.69 -22.09
C LEU A 160 1.71 -2.41 -23.37
N VAL A 161 1.18 -1.21 -23.53
CA VAL A 161 0.38 -0.80 -24.69
C VAL A 161 1.28 -0.35 -25.84
N THR A 162 2.36 0.38 -25.54
CA THR A 162 3.26 0.93 -26.56
C THR A 162 4.32 -0.06 -27.03
N LYS A 163 4.59 -1.13 -26.27
CA LYS A 163 5.68 -2.10 -26.48
C LYS A 163 7.07 -1.47 -26.69
N ALA A 164 7.26 -0.24 -26.23
CA ALA A 164 8.41 0.60 -26.60
C ALA A 164 9.37 0.93 -25.45
N ALA A 165 9.28 0.25 -24.30
CA ALA A 165 10.18 0.50 -23.17
C ALA A 165 11.41 -0.42 -23.19
N SER A 166 12.59 0.16 -22.96
CA SER A 166 13.80 -0.61 -22.71
C SER A 166 13.72 -1.34 -21.36
N LEU A 167 14.37 -2.51 -21.24
CA LEU A 167 14.53 -3.20 -19.96
C LEU A 167 15.23 -2.33 -18.91
N THR A 168 16.14 -1.46 -19.34
CA THR A 168 16.82 -0.50 -18.45
C THR A 168 15.84 0.52 -17.88
N ASP A 169 14.87 0.95 -18.69
CA ASP A 169 13.86 1.94 -18.29
C ASP A 169 12.85 1.33 -17.32
N LEU A 170 12.50 0.06 -17.52
CA LEU A 170 11.69 -0.73 -16.59
C LEU A 170 12.43 -1.02 -15.28
N PHE A 171 13.75 -1.26 -15.34
CA PHE A 171 14.55 -1.57 -14.17
C PHE A 171 14.77 -0.35 -13.26
N ILE A 172 15.10 0.80 -13.87
CA ILE A 172 15.32 2.06 -13.15
C ILE A 172 13.98 2.69 -12.77
N GLY A 173 13.01 2.67 -13.68
CA GLY A 173 11.65 3.14 -13.48
C GLY A 173 11.32 4.48 -14.11
N THR A 174 11.89 4.76 -15.27
CA THR A 174 11.59 5.94 -16.10
C THR A 174 10.35 5.74 -16.98
N VAL A 175 9.45 4.82 -16.60
CA VAL A 175 8.26 4.44 -17.35
C VAL A 175 6.96 4.83 -16.65
N SER A 176 5.93 5.14 -17.43
CA SER A 176 4.57 5.40 -16.93
C SER A 176 3.94 4.13 -16.38
N GLY A 177 3.31 4.21 -15.21
CA GLY A 177 2.71 3.06 -14.54
C GLY A 177 2.07 3.40 -13.19
N SER A 178 1.69 2.36 -12.44
CA SER A 178 1.23 2.51 -11.06
C SER A 178 2.39 2.90 -10.14
N LEU A 179 2.08 3.54 -9.02
CA LEU A 179 3.09 4.09 -8.12
C LEU A 179 4.10 3.04 -7.62
N GLY A 180 3.66 1.80 -7.40
CA GLY A 180 4.48 0.72 -6.85
C GLY A 180 5.23 -0.12 -7.88
N GLU A 181 4.91 -0.02 -9.17
CA GLU A 181 5.48 -0.90 -10.21
C GLU A 181 6.50 -0.20 -11.08
N THR A 182 6.70 1.11 -10.91
CA THR A 182 7.56 1.86 -11.82
C THR A 182 9.01 1.42 -11.75
N SER A 183 9.57 1.12 -10.57
CA SER A 183 10.99 0.78 -10.41
C SER A 183 11.19 -0.61 -9.82
N ALA A 184 11.65 -1.55 -10.64
CA ALA A 184 11.99 -2.89 -10.17
C ALA A 184 13.15 -2.87 -9.17
N LEU A 185 14.14 -1.99 -9.37
CA LEU A 185 15.26 -1.83 -8.44
C LEU A 185 14.77 -1.44 -7.03
N ALA A 186 13.87 -0.48 -6.93
CA ALA A 186 13.35 -0.02 -5.65
C ALA A 186 12.58 -1.13 -4.90
N LEU A 187 11.80 -1.93 -5.63
CA LEU A 187 11.12 -3.10 -5.08
C LEU A 187 12.11 -4.18 -4.61
N LEU A 188 13.19 -4.43 -5.36
CA LEU A 188 14.20 -5.41 -4.99
C LEU A 188 14.96 -5.02 -3.72
N LEU A 189 15.23 -3.72 -3.53
CA LEU A 189 15.84 -3.23 -2.28
C LEU A 189 14.91 -3.49 -1.07
N GLY A 190 13.61 -3.25 -1.23
CA GLY A 190 12.61 -3.58 -0.22
C GLY A 190 12.51 -5.09 0.04
N GLY A 191 12.51 -5.90 -1.02
CA GLY A 191 12.49 -7.36 -0.92
C GLY A 191 13.74 -7.91 -0.23
N ALA A 192 14.92 -7.33 -0.48
CA ALA A 192 16.15 -7.68 0.22
C ALA A 192 16.05 -7.37 1.72
N TRP A 193 15.45 -6.24 2.10
CA TRP A 193 15.21 -5.92 3.52
C TRP A 193 14.35 -6.95 4.22
N LEU A 194 13.28 -7.45 3.59
CA LEU A 194 12.40 -8.46 4.21
C LEU A 194 13.02 -9.86 4.29
N TYR A 195 14.05 -10.12 3.49
CA TYR A 195 14.71 -11.42 3.47
C TYR A 195 15.71 -11.61 4.62
N TYR A 196 16.25 -10.51 5.15
CA TYR A 196 17.29 -10.50 6.18
C TYR A 196 16.75 -10.01 7.51
#